data_AF-A0A6J6S5I1-F1
#
_entry.id   AF-A0A6J6S5I1-F1
#
_cell.length_a   1.000
_cell.length_b   1.000
_cell.length_c   1.000
_cell.angle_alpha   90.00
_cell.angle_beta   90.00
_cell.angle_gamma   90.00
#
_symmetry.space_group_name_H-M   'P 1'
#
loop_
_entity.id
_entity.type
_entity.pdbx_description
1 polymer ?
#
loop_
_entity_poly.entity_id
_entity_poly.type
_entity_poly.pdbx_seq_one_letter_code
_entity_poly.pdbx_strand_id
1 'polypeptide(L)'
;MFAFQGTLMWVVSLSVQLAQTGDARIGVLAYLGVAVWLVGLVFETVGDLQLARFKADPASAGKVMDRGLWRYTRHPNYFGDACVWWGLALVAAETGAGAWGLIGAAVMTALLLKVSGVALLEKSLVRRREGYGEYIVRTSSFFPLPPRRT
;
A
#
# COMPACT_ATOMS: atom_id res chain seq x y z
N MET A 1 20.94 6.39 12.68
CA MET A 1 19.93 6.05 11.65
C MET A 1 19.91 4.54 11.34
N PHE A 2 21.07 3.89 11.18
CA PHE A 2 21.17 2.44 10.93
C PHE A 2 20.62 1.53 12.04
N ALA A 3 20.78 1.89 13.33
CA ALA A 3 20.24 1.07 14.43
C ALA A 3 18.71 1.02 14.43
N PHE A 4 18.04 2.15 14.15
CA PHE A 4 16.58 2.20 14.09
C PHE A 4 16.03 1.43 12.88
N GLN A 5 16.65 1.58 11.71
CA GLN A 5 16.33 0.76 10.53
C GLN A 5 16.61 -0.73 10.76
N GLY A 6 17.72 -1.06 11.44
CA GLY A 6 18.07 -2.44 11.78
C GLY A 6 17.05 -3.09 12.72
N THR A 7 16.60 -2.38 13.76
CA THR A 7 15.54 -2.87 14.66
C THR A 7 14.21 -3.02 13.92
N LEU A 8 13.86 -2.08 13.04
CA LEU A 8 12.68 -2.21 12.18
C LEU A 8 12.76 -3.45 11.30
N MET A 9 13.86 -3.64 10.55
CA MET A 9 14.04 -4.83 9.71
C MET A 9 14.02 -6.12 10.53
N TRP A 10 14.60 -6.12 11.73
CA TRP A 10 14.58 -7.27 12.63
C TRP A 10 13.15 -7.63 13.06
N VAL A 11 12.34 -6.63 13.46
CA VAL A 11 10.92 -6.78 13.81
C VAL A 11 10.07 -7.21 12.61
N VAL A 12 10.33 -6.68 11.41
CA VAL A 12 9.63 -7.11 10.19
C VAL A 12 9.98 -8.58 9.86
N SER A 13 11.26 -8.94 9.98
CA SER A 13 11.75 -10.30 9.69
C SER A 13 11.33 -11.35 10.73
N LEU A 14 10.95 -10.94 11.93
CA LEU A 14 10.45 -11.81 13.01
C LEU A 14 9.24 -12.63 12.53
N SER A 15 8.38 -12.05 11.70
CA SER A 15 7.26 -12.73 11.03
C SER A 15 7.71 -13.93 10.20
N VAL A 16 8.82 -13.76 9.46
CA VAL A 16 9.41 -14.80 8.60
C VAL A 16 10.16 -15.83 9.44
N GLN A 17 10.88 -15.40 10.48
CA GLN A 17 11.60 -16.30 11.38
C GLN A 17 10.64 -17.19 12.18
N LEU A 18 9.56 -16.63 12.72
CA LEU A 18 8.54 -17.39 13.47
C LEU A 18 7.74 -18.32 12.55
N ALA A 19 7.53 -17.95 11.27
CA ALA A 19 6.93 -18.84 10.28
C ALA A 19 7.78 -20.10 10.01
N GLN A 20 9.10 -20.06 10.25
CA GLN A 20 9.98 -21.24 10.09
C GLN A 20 10.03 -22.15 11.33
N THR A 21 9.52 -21.71 12.49
CA THR A 21 9.59 -22.50 13.74
C THR A 21 8.41 -23.45 13.95
N GLY A 22 7.40 -23.43 13.08
CA GLY A 22 6.23 -24.30 13.18
C GLY A 22 6.21 -25.38 12.11
N ASP A 23 5.85 -26.61 12.48
CA ASP A 23 5.47 -27.71 11.56
C ASP A 23 4.11 -27.44 10.86
N ALA A 24 3.83 -26.18 10.52
CA ALA A 24 2.63 -25.82 9.80
C ALA A 24 2.81 -26.21 8.33
N ARG A 25 2.01 -27.18 7.87
CA ARG A 25 1.89 -27.48 6.44
C ARG A 25 1.38 -26.22 5.73
N ILE A 26 1.95 -25.90 4.57
CA ILE A 26 1.45 -24.81 3.71
C ILE A 26 -0.01 -25.12 3.40
N GLY A 27 -0.91 -24.33 3.96
CA GLY A 27 -2.33 -24.47 3.76
C GLY A 27 -2.88 -23.33 2.90
N VAL A 28 -4.20 -23.27 2.82
CA VAL A 28 -4.90 -22.34 1.93
C VAL A 28 -4.62 -20.88 2.31
N LEU A 29 -4.36 -20.60 3.60
CA LEU A 29 -4.10 -19.25 4.08
C LEU A 29 -2.75 -18.71 3.59
N ALA A 30 -1.69 -19.53 3.57
CA ALA A 30 -0.42 -19.12 2.99
C ALA A 30 -0.55 -18.80 1.50
N TYR A 31 -1.25 -19.63 0.71
CA TYR A 31 -1.45 -19.35 -0.72
C TYR A 31 -2.24 -18.05 -0.95
N LEU A 32 -3.30 -17.82 -0.17
CA LEU A 32 -4.05 -16.57 -0.22
C LEU A 32 -3.19 -15.37 0.19
N GLY A 33 -2.39 -15.51 1.26
CA GLY A 33 -1.50 -14.46 1.72
C GLY A 33 -0.44 -14.09 0.69
N VAL A 34 0.19 -15.08 0.04
CA VAL A 34 1.13 -14.86 -1.06
C VAL A 34 0.45 -14.17 -2.24
N ALA A 35 -0.76 -14.58 -2.60
CA ALA A 35 -1.51 -13.93 -3.67
C ALA A 35 -1.80 -12.44 -3.37
N VAL A 36 -2.26 -12.14 -2.15
CA VAL A 36 -2.52 -10.76 -1.69
C VAL A 36 -1.23 -9.95 -1.65
N TRP A 37 -0.14 -10.56 -1.18
CA TRP A 37 1.18 -9.93 -1.17
C TRP A 37 1.68 -9.59 -2.57
N LEU A 38 1.54 -10.51 -3.53
CA LEU A 38 1.91 -10.27 -4.94
C LEU A 38 1.11 -9.12 -5.55
N VAL A 39 -0.20 -9.06 -5.28
CA VAL A 39 -1.03 -7.92 -5.70
C VAL A 39 -0.49 -6.62 -5.10
N GLY A 40 -0.17 -6.62 -3.80
CA GLY A 40 0.40 -5.46 -3.13
C GLY A 40 1.69 -4.96 -3.79
N LEU A 41 2.64 -5.87 -4.01
CA LEU A 41 3.92 -5.58 -4.64
C LEU A 41 3.76 -5.00 -6.05
N VAL A 42 2.82 -5.55 -6.85
CA VAL A 42 2.53 -5.04 -8.20
C VAL A 42 1.94 -3.62 -8.12
N PHE A 43 0.98 -3.39 -7.23
CA PHE A 43 0.35 -2.06 -7.07
C PHE A 43 1.35 -1.00 -6.63
N GLU A 44 2.23 -1.34 -5.70
CA GLU A 44 3.30 -0.45 -5.22
C GLU A 44 4.31 -0.15 -6.33
N THR A 45 4.91 -1.19 -6.91
CA THR A 45 5.98 -1.04 -7.90
C THR A 45 5.48 -0.33 -9.16
N VAL A 46 4.32 -0.75 -9.69
CA VAL A 46 3.76 -0.16 -10.91
C VAL A 46 3.22 1.25 -10.63
N GLY A 47 2.61 1.48 -9.47
CA GLY A 47 2.09 2.79 -9.07
C GLY A 47 3.20 3.84 -8.98
N ASP A 48 4.31 3.49 -8.32
CA ASP A 48 5.46 4.37 -8.17
C ASP A 48 6.20 4.58 -9.49
N LEU A 49 6.35 3.54 -10.31
CA LEU A 49 6.95 3.66 -11.63
C LEU A 49 6.12 4.58 -12.54
N GLN A 50 4.79 4.46 -12.51
CA GLN A 50 3.89 5.34 -13.25
C GLN A 50 4.03 6.80 -12.79
N LEU A 51 4.11 7.03 -11.48
CA LEU A 51 4.27 8.38 -10.93
C LEU A 51 5.65 8.96 -11.25
N ALA A 52 6.71 8.16 -11.15
CA ALA A 52 8.07 8.57 -11.45
C ALA A 52 8.20 8.99 -12.93
N ARG A 53 7.68 8.17 -13.85
CA ARG A 53 7.64 8.49 -15.28
C ARG A 53 6.83 9.75 -15.57
N PHE A 54 5.67 9.91 -14.92
CA PHE A 54 4.84 11.12 -15.07
C PHE A 54 5.56 12.37 -14.57
N LYS A 55 6.27 12.30 -13.44
CA LYS A 55 7.03 13.44 -12.90
C LYS A 55 8.26 13.79 -13.74
N ALA A 56 8.86 12.81 -14.40
CA ALA A 56 10.03 13.00 -15.25
C ALA A 56 9.70 13.67 -16.60
N ASP A 57 8.44 13.61 -17.04
CA ASP A 57 7.98 14.24 -18.27
C ASP A 57 7.68 15.74 -18.06
N PRO A 58 8.42 16.66 -18.71
CA PRO A 58 8.15 18.10 -18.63
C PRO A 58 6.75 18.49 -19.11
N ALA A 59 6.16 17.74 -20.06
CA ALA A 59 4.80 17.99 -20.55
C ALA A 59 3.72 17.67 -19.51
N SER A 60 4.09 16.97 -18.43
CA SER A 60 3.24 16.61 -17.31
C SER A 60 3.36 17.59 -16.13
N ALA A 61 4.22 18.62 -16.24
CA ALA A 61 4.34 19.68 -15.25
C ALA A 61 3.00 20.39 -15.02
N GLY A 62 2.62 20.56 -13.75
CA GLY A 62 1.35 21.17 -13.34
C GLY A 62 0.10 20.29 -13.51
N LYS A 63 0.18 19.18 -14.26
CA LYS A 63 -0.95 18.27 -14.52
C LYS A 63 -1.16 17.26 -13.39
N VAL A 64 -2.36 16.70 -13.32
CA VAL A 64 -2.72 15.64 -12.36
C VAL A 64 -2.47 14.28 -12.99
N MET A 65 -1.84 13.37 -12.24
CA MET A 65 -1.67 11.98 -12.68
C MET A 65 -2.97 11.22 -12.41
N ASP A 66 -3.77 11.01 -13.44
CA ASP A 66 -5.07 10.34 -13.39
C ASP A 66 -5.15 9.09 -14.28
N ARG A 67 -3.98 8.57 -14.70
CA ARG A 67 -3.84 7.46 -15.64
C ARG A 67 -3.30 6.21 -14.95
N GLY A 68 -3.53 5.04 -15.56
CA GLY A 68 -3.04 3.77 -15.03
C GLY A 68 -3.70 3.42 -13.68
N LEU A 69 -2.89 3.00 -12.70
CA LEU A 69 -3.38 2.64 -11.36
C LEU A 69 -3.93 3.86 -10.61
N TRP A 70 -3.40 5.05 -10.89
CA TRP A 70 -3.84 6.31 -10.31
C TRP A 70 -5.27 6.68 -10.73
N ARG A 71 -5.80 6.09 -11.81
CA ARG A 71 -7.22 6.25 -12.18
C ARG A 71 -8.18 5.61 -11.18
N TYR A 72 -7.75 4.55 -10.51
CA TYR A 72 -8.61 3.74 -9.64
C TYR A 72 -8.46 4.11 -8.17
N THR A 73 -7.28 4.58 -7.78
CA THR A 73 -7.00 5.04 -6.41
C THR A 73 -6.00 6.17 -6.45
N ARG A 74 -6.16 7.15 -5.55
CA ARG A 74 -5.26 8.29 -5.43
C ARG A 74 -3.91 7.93 -4.81
N HIS A 75 -3.81 6.77 -4.16
CA HIS A 75 -2.58 6.29 -3.53
C HIS A 75 -2.42 4.77 -3.78
N PRO A 76 -2.12 4.36 -5.03
CA PRO A 76 -1.97 2.94 -5.38
C PRO A 76 -0.84 2.26 -4.62
N ASN A 77 0.22 3.01 -4.30
CA ASN A 77 1.32 2.57 -3.46
C ASN A 77 0.89 2.28 -2.01
N TYR A 78 -0.02 3.07 -1.44
CA TYR A 78 -0.49 2.85 -0.06
C TYR A 78 -1.38 1.62 0.02
N PHE A 79 -2.20 1.41 -1.00
CA PHE A 79 -2.95 0.16 -1.15
C PHE A 79 -2.00 -1.03 -1.32
N GLY A 80 -0.92 -0.86 -2.10
CA GLY A 80 0.14 -1.84 -2.28
C GLY A 80 0.79 -2.26 -0.96
N ASP A 81 1.28 -1.29 -0.19
CA ASP A 81 1.91 -1.52 1.13
C ASP A 81 0.93 -2.22 2.09
N ALA A 82 -0.33 -1.75 2.15
CA ALA A 82 -1.34 -2.43 2.95
C ALA A 82 -1.55 -3.89 2.52
N CYS A 83 -1.69 -4.17 1.22
CA CYS A 83 -1.80 -5.53 0.71
C CYS A 83 -0.57 -6.40 1.05
N VAL A 84 0.64 -5.83 1.03
CA VAL A 84 1.85 -6.53 1.50
C VAL A 84 1.71 -6.95 2.96
N TRP A 85 1.33 -6.04 3.85
CA TRP A 85 1.12 -6.34 5.28
C TRP A 85 0.01 -7.35 5.53
N TRP A 86 -1.12 -7.21 4.82
CA TRP A 86 -2.22 -8.16 4.91
C TRP A 86 -1.84 -9.54 4.37
N GLY A 87 -1.06 -9.60 3.28
CA GLY A 87 -0.55 -10.86 2.74
C GLY A 87 0.38 -11.58 3.73
N LEU A 88 1.32 -10.87 4.34
CA LEU A 88 2.20 -11.42 5.38
C LEU A 88 1.41 -11.88 6.62
N ALA A 89 0.41 -11.10 7.04
CA ALA A 89 -0.45 -11.46 8.16
C ALA A 89 -1.29 -12.72 7.88
N LEU A 90 -1.77 -12.91 6.65
CA LEU A 90 -2.49 -14.12 6.24
C LEU A 90 -1.59 -15.36 6.22
N VAL A 91 -0.36 -15.23 5.73
CA VAL A 91 0.65 -16.31 5.81
C VAL A 91 0.94 -16.66 7.27
N ALA A 92 1.14 -15.65 8.12
CA ALA A 92 1.40 -15.86 9.54
C ALA A 92 0.18 -16.46 10.26
N ALA A 93 -1.05 -16.08 9.90
CA ALA A 93 -2.27 -16.60 10.53
C ALA A 93 -2.42 -18.12 10.42
N GLU A 94 -1.71 -18.76 9.49
CA GLU A 94 -1.64 -20.22 9.38
C GLU A 94 -1.02 -20.88 10.62
N THR A 95 -0.13 -20.19 11.33
CA THR A 95 0.53 -20.69 12.54
C THR A 95 -0.19 -20.29 13.83
N GLY A 96 -1.53 -20.27 13.86
CA GLY A 96 -2.35 -20.04 15.07
C GLY A 96 -2.05 -18.75 15.85
N ALA A 97 -0.94 -18.71 16.60
CA ALA A 97 -0.36 -17.51 17.18
C ALA A 97 -0.03 -16.40 16.16
N GLY A 98 0.23 -16.72 14.89
CA GLY A 98 0.48 -15.71 13.87
C GLY A 98 -0.77 -14.90 13.46
N ALA A 99 -1.97 -15.27 13.94
CA ALA A 99 -3.19 -14.47 13.75
C ALA A 99 -3.10 -13.07 14.38
N TRP A 100 -2.23 -12.88 15.38
CA TRP A 100 -1.91 -11.55 15.92
C TRP A 100 -1.34 -10.59 14.86
N GLY A 101 -0.74 -11.13 13.78
CA GLY A 101 -0.28 -10.36 12.63
C GLY A 101 -1.40 -9.57 11.94
N LEU A 102 -2.65 -10.02 12.00
CA LEU A 102 -3.81 -9.30 11.43
C LEU A 102 -4.05 -7.97 12.14
N ILE A 103 -3.81 -7.91 13.45
CA ILE A 103 -3.87 -6.66 14.22
C ILE A 103 -2.76 -5.72 13.76
N GLY A 104 -1.55 -6.25 13.56
CA GLY A 104 -0.43 -5.50 12.99
C GLY A 104 -0.77 -4.89 11.63
N ALA A 105 -1.33 -5.68 10.71
CA ALA A 105 -1.75 -5.21 9.39
C ALA A 105 -2.85 -4.12 9.47
N ALA A 106 -3.82 -4.28 10.37
CA ALA A 106 -4.86 -3.29 10.61
C ALA A 106 -4.30 -1.97 11.18
N VAL A 107 -3.38 -2.05 12.14
CA VAL A 107 -2.72 -0.88 12.73
C VAL A 107 -1.86 -0.18 11.68
N MET A 108 -1.06 -0.90 10.91
CA MET A 108 -0.25 -0.33 9.83
C MET A 108 -1.13 0.37 8.78
N THR A 109 -2.23 -0.25 8.36
CA THR A 109 -3.20 0.36 7.45
C THR A 109 -3.79 1.65 8.06
N ALA A 110 -4.12 1.64 9.36
CA ALA A 110 -4.64 2.84 10.03
C ALA A 110 -3.61 3.96 10.13
N LEU A 111 -2.34 3.65 10.39
CA LEU A 111 -1.24 4.61 10.40
C LEU A 111 -0.99 5.20 9.01
N LEU A 112 -1.00 4.37 7.96
CA LEU A 112 -0.90 4.83 6.58
C LEU A 112 -2.04 5.77 6.20
N LEU A 113 -3.26 5.53 6.66
CA LEU A 113 -4.40 6.39 6.35
C LEU A 113 -4.45 7.67 7.19
N LYS A 114 -4.08 7.60 8.48
CA LYS A 114 -4.26 8.70 9.43
C LYS A 114 -3.01 9.55 9.68
N VAL A 115 -1.82 8.95 9.63
CA VAL A 115 -0.56 9.58 10.08
C VAL A 115 0.34 10.00 8.92
N SER A 116 0.18 9.41 7.74
CA SER A 116 1.01 9.67 6.55
C SER A 116 0.92 11.10 5.97
N GLY A 117 0.11 11.98 6.53
CA GLY A 117 -0.05 13.35 6.06
C GLY A 117 -0.71 13.46 4.68
N VAL A 118 -1.32 12.39 4.15
CA VAL A 118 -2.02 12.39 2.86
C VAL A 118 -3.03 13.53 2.77
N ALA A 119 -3.80 13.79 3.82
CA ALA A 119 -4.77 14.90 3.82
C ALA A 119 -4.10 16.27 3.65
N LEU A 120 -2.93 16.48 4.25
CA LEU A 120 -2.16 17.73 4.10
C LEU A 120 -1.53 17.83 2.71
N LEU A 121 -0.98 16.73 2.19
CA LEU A 121 -0.44 16.63 0.85
C LEU A 121 -1.52 16.96 -0.19
N GLU A 122 -2.68 16.32 -0.08
CA GLU A 122 -3.82 16.55 -0.97
C GLU A 122 -4.31 17.99 -0.92
N LYS A 123 -4.43 18.57 0.28
CA LYS A 123 -4.79 19.99 0.42
C LYS A 123 -3.79 20.92 -0.26
N SER A 124 -2.50 20.57 -0.25
CA SER A 124 -1.47 21.31 -0.99
C SER A 124 -1.57 21.11 -2.51
N LEU A 125 -1.92 19.90 -2.96
CA LEU A 125 -2.07 19.56 -4.37
C LEU A 125 -3.30 20.22 -5.00
N VAL A 126 -4.42 20.33 -4.26
CA VAL A 126 -5.59 21.12 -4.68
C VAL A 126 -5.21 22.57 -4.99
N ARG A 127 -4.27 23.16 -4.25
CA ARG A 127 -3.82 24.54 -4.46
C ARG A 127 -2.79 24.68 -5.58
N ARG A 128 -2.01 23.63 -5.85
CA ARG A 128 -0.85 23.68 -6.77
C ARG A 128 -1.14 23.10 -8.16
N ARG A 129 -2.17 22.28 -8.31
CA ARG A 129 -2.51 21.60 -9.57
C ARG A 129 -3.96 21.85 -9.95
N GLU A 130 -4.14 22.50 -11.10
CA GLU A 130 -5.45 22.68 -11.70
C GLU A 130 -6.09 21.32 -12.01
N GLY A 131 -7.39 21.17 -11.71
CA GLY A 131 -8.12 19.92 -11.91
C GLY A 131 -7.93 18.85 -10.81
N TYR A 132 -7.10 19.08 -9.80
CA TYR A 132 -6.92 18.09 -8.70
C TYR A 132 -8.19 17.94 -7.85
N GLY A 133 -8.99 19.00 -7.70
CA GLY A 133 -10.28 18.94 -7.01
C GLY A 133 -11.26 17.96 -7.67
N GLU A 134 -11.39 18.01 -9.00
CA GLU A 134 -12.22 17.07 -9.77
C GLU A 134 -11.71 15.63 -9.65
N TYR A 135 -10.38 15.48 -9.63
CA TYR A 135 -9.73 14.18 -9.44
C TYR A 135 -10.04 13.56 -8.07
N ILE A 136 -10.09 14.35 -7.00
CA ILE A 136 -10.49 13.90 -5.67
C ILE A 136 -11.94 13.40 -5.66
N VAL A 137 -12.84 14.09 -6.35
CA VAL A 137 -14.27 13.74 -6.37
C VAL A 137 -14.51 12.42 -7.12
N ARG A 138 -13.81 12.21 -8.24
CA ARG A 138 -14.01 11.02 -9.08
C ARG A 138 -13.24 9.78 -8.61
N THR A 139 -12.15 9.95 -7.85
CA THR A 139 -11.19 8.87 -7.56
C THR A 139 -11.15 8.53 -6.06
N SER A 140 -11.26 7.24 -5.74
CA SER A 140 -11.13 6.74 -4.37
C SER A 140 -9.78 7.11 -3.76
N SER A 141 -9.74 7.39 -2.45
CA SER A 141 -8.48 7.72 -1.76
C SER A 141 -7.54 6.51 -1.68
N PHE A 142 -8.08 5.33 -1.38
CA PHE A 142 -7.28 4.18 -0.97
C PHE A 142 -7.62 2.93 -1.76
N PHE A 143 -8.88 2.48 -1.71
CA PHE A 143 -9.29 1.28 -2.43
C PHE A 143 -9.32 1.52 -3.95
N PRO A 144 -8.78 0.61 -4.78
CA PRO A 144 -8.82 0.73 -6.24
C PRO A 144 -10.25 0.47 -6.73
N LEU A 145 -11.01 1.54 -6.90
CA LEU A 145 -12.40 1.50 -7.33
C LEU A 145 -12.53 2.16 -8.72
N PRO A 146 -13.44 1.70 -9.57
CA PRO A 146 -13.74 2.39 -10.82
C PRO A 146 -14.11 3.86 -10.54
N PRO A 147 -13.57 4.82 -11.32
CA PRO A 147 -13.85 6.24 -11.08
C PRO A 147 -15.34 6.52 -11.24
N ARG A 148 -15.87 7.37 -10.35
CA ARG A 148 -17.27 7.78 -10.39
C ARG A 148 -17.51 8.60 -11.66
N ARG A 149 -18.58 8.28 -12.40
CA ARG A 149 -19.03 9.08 -13.54
C ARG A 149 -19.67 10.35 -12.98
N THR A 150 -19.02 11.47 -13.17
CA THR A 150 -19.62 12.82 -13.05
C THR A 150 -20.43 13.12 -14.29
#